data_AF-A0A970C3Z3-F1
#
_entry.id   AF-A0A970C3Z3-F1
#
_cell.length_a   1.000
_cell.length_b   1.000
_cell.length_c   1.000
_cell.angle_alpha   90.00
_cell.angle_beta   90.00
_cell.angle_gamma   90.00
#
_symmetry.space_group_name_H-M   'P 1'
#
loop_
_entity.id
_entity.type
_entity.pdbx_description
1 polymer ?
#
loop_
_entity_poly.entity_id
_entity_poly.type
_entity_poly.pdbx_seq_one_letter_code
_entity_poly.pdbx_strand_id
1 'polypeptide(L)'
;MEEKWSRHLAFILVTLLLFSTVSSPVQAAETFADLKGHWVEAKVKDLVAAGIISPGDKFRPREPVTRADFIKMLVLATGLPQAVSYPPTFSDVRQEHWFYKYVETAAYHGVIKGDASGKFRPFDGLTREQMASMVVRALKDETEAGSSFLAKFKDGTQVSAWAKQDVARAVAKGFISGTDQGFLFPTQAATRDQAAAVIWEVWKKRGSQEQTPVEPPGTDTFSATVKTTSLTTVVLTFNRSVNTVSAARTNRYRLVPATGLQVEIPIEAVQVATDG
;
A
#
# COMPACT_ATOMS: atom_id res chain seq x y z
N MET A 1 -6.35 31.72 72.68
CA MET A 1 -5.18 31.23 71.92
C MET A 1 -5.18 29.70 72.02
N GLU A 2 -6.15 28.96 71.48
CA GLU A 2 -6.69 28.97 70.11
C GLU A 2 -5.60 29.10 69.03
N GLU A 3 -5.68 28.22 68.04
CA GLU A 3 -4.88 28.18 66.80
C GLU A 3 -3.47 27.56 66.90
N LYS A 4 -3.40 26.22 66.87
CA LYS A 4 -2.32 25.49 66.14
C LYS A 4 -2.56 24.00 65.90
N TRP A 5 -3.78 23.51 66.14
CA TRP A 5 -4.24 22.20 65.67
C TRP A 5 -4.61 22.17 64.16
N SER A 6 -4.27 23.23 63.41
CA SER A 6 -4.63 23.38 61.98
C SER A 6 -3.43 23.25 61.02
N ARG A 7 -2.40 22.47 61.38
CA ARG A 7 -1.24 22.22 60.48
C ARG A 7 -0.97 20.76 60.13
N HIS A 8 -1.74 19.82 60.68
CA HIS A 8 -1.52 18.38 60.44
C HIS A 8 -2.76 17.60 59.98
N LEU A 9 -3.94 18.24 59.86
CA LEU A 9 -5.15 17.58 59.34
C LEU A 9 -5.52 17.94 57.89
N ALA A 10 -4.74 18.79 57.21
CA ALA A 10 -4.90 19.12 55.78
C ALA A 10 -3.86 18.42 54.88
N PHE A 11 -3.25 17.33 55.35
CA PHE A 11 -2.35 16.48 54.55
C PHE A 11 -2.88 15.05 54.36
N ILE A 12 -4.17 14.83 54.66
CA ILE A 12 -4.92 13.60 54.34
C ILE A 12 -6.11 14.00 53.48
N LEU A 13 -5.86 14.67 52.36
CA LEU A 13 -6.83 14.88 51.29
C LEU A 13 -6.01 15.28 50.05
N VAL A 14 -6.17 14.57 48.93
CA VAL A 14 -5.56 14.87 47.60
C VAL A 14 -4.15 14.30 47.31
N THR A 15 -3.89 13.02 47.59
CA THR A 15 -2.91 12.23 46.81
C THR A 15 -3.40 10.80 46.54
N LEU A 16 -4.68 10.66 46.17
CA LEU A 16 -5.17 9.48 45.48
C LEU A 16 -5.37 9.90 44.01
N LEU A 17 -4.24 10.05 43.30
CA LEU A 17 -4.20 10.10 41.84
C LEU A 17 -4.62 8.71 41.35
N LEU A 18 -5.93 8.48 41.35
CA LEU A 18 -6.58 7.50 40.52
C LEU A 18 -6.10 7.79 39.09
N PHE A 19 -5.22 6.93 38.60
CA PHE A 19 -4.96 6.76 37.18
C PHE A 19 -6.28 6.31 36.56
N SER A 20 -7.17 7.26 36.31
CA SER A 20 -8.35 7.05 35.50
C SER A 20 -7.82 6.74 34.11
N THR A 21 -7.65 5.45 33.83
CA THR A 21 -7.50 4.97 32.46
C THR A 21 -8.75 5.43 31.73
N VAL A 22 -8.61 6.52 30.98
CA VAL A 22 -9.59 6.87 29.96
C VAL A 22 -9.50 5.75 28.95
N SER A 23 -10.29 4.70 29.17
CA SER A 23 -10.60 3.72 28.16
C SER A 23 -11.38 4.48 27.11
N SER A 24 -10.69 5.08 26.14
CA SER A 24 -11.34 5.53 24.92
C SER A 24 -12.12 4.33 24.39
N PRO A 25 -13.43 4.46 24.11
CA PRO A 25 -14.12 3.40 23.41
C PRO A 25 -13.33 3.14 22.13
N VAL A 26 -12.82 1.93 21.97
CA VAL A 26 -12.40 1.45 20.67
C VAL A 26 -13.65 1.56 19.83
N GLN A 27 -13.72 2.58 18.97
CA GLN A 27 -14.83 2.77 18.05
C GLN A 27 -14.91 1.47 17.26
N ALA A 28 -15.91 0.64 17.55
CA ALA A 28 -16.17 -0.57 16.79
C ALA A 28 -16.31 -0.12 15.34
N ALA A 29 -15.50 -0.69 14.45
CA ALA A 29 -15.55 -0.34 13.03
C ALA A 29 -16.99 -0.47 12.55
N GLU A 30 -17.65 0.67 12.31
CA GLU A 30 -19.02 0.68 11.83
C GLU A 30 -19.06 -0.08 10.51
N THR A 31 -19.81 -1.18 10.50
CA THR A 31 -20.09 -1.94 9.28
C THR A 31 -21.13 -1.17 8.47
N PHE A 32 -20.95 -1.11 7.15
CA PHE A 32 -21.91 -0.46 6.25
C PHE A 32 -23.26 -1.17 6.27
N ALA A 33 -24.35 -0.43 6.54
CA ALA A 33 -25.68 -1.02 6.70
C ALA A 33 -26.19 -1.73 5.45
N ASP A 34 -25.82 -1.24 4.26
CA ASP A 34 -26.20 -1.77 2.95
C ASP A 34 -25.33 -2.95 2.49
N LEU A 35 -24.39 -3.42 3.31
CA LEU A 35 -23.62 -4.64 3.07
C LEU A 35 -24.13 -5.86 3.83
N LYS A 36 -25.12 -5.73 4.72
CA LYS A 36 -25.61 -6.87 5.51
C LYS A 36 -26.11 -8.01 4.61
N GLY A 37 -25.46 -9.17 4.68
CA GLY A 37 -25.75 -10.35 3.86
C GLY A 37 -25.24 -10.26 2.41
N HIS A 38 -24.49 -9.20 2.08
CA HIS A 38 -23.88 -9.03 0.77
C HIS A 38 -22.60 -9.86 0.65
N TRP A 39 -22.34 -10.45 -0.52
CA TRP A 39 -21.21 -11.37 -0.73
C TRP A 39 -19.82 -10.76 -0.44
N VAL A 40 -19.70 -9.43 -0.49
CA VAL A 40 -18.46 -8.69 -0.23
C VAL A 40 -18.33 -8.19 1.22
N GLU A 41 -19.34 -8.39 2.06
CA GLU A 41 -19.41 -7.83 3.42
C GLU A 41 -18.15 -8.15 4.25
N ALA A 42 -17.79 -9.43 4.33
CA ALA A 42 -16.61 -9.87 5.06
C ALA A 42 -15.31 -9.26 4.49
N LYS A 43 -15.19 -9.20 3.16
CA LYS A 43 -14.02 -8.61 2.50
C LYS A 43 -13.89 -7.12 2.79
N VAL A 44 -15.00 -6.37 2.72
CA VAL A 44 -15.00 -4.94 3.05
C VAL A 44 -14.68 -4.73 4.53
N LYS A 45 -15.20 -5.56 5.44
CA LYS A 45 -14.86 -5.49 6.86
C LYS A 45 -13.36 -5.63 7.11
N ASP A 46 -12.70 -6.60 6.45
CA ASP A 46 -11.25 -6.75 6.52
C ASP A 46 -10.51 -5.53 5.98
N LEU A 47 -10.97 -4.97 4.85
CA LEU A 47 -10.36 -3.78 4.24
C LEU A 47 -10.56 -2.52 5.09
N VAL A 48 -11.66 -2.41 5.86
CA VAL A 48 -11.85 -1.35 6.84
C VAL A 48 -10.89 -1.53 8.02
N ALA A 49 -10.76 -2.75 8.54
CA ALA A 49 -9.81 -3.05 9.62
C ALA A 49 -8.36 -2.79 9.20
N ALA A 50 -8.02 -3.01 7.92
CA ALA A 50 -6.72 -2.71 7.33
C ALA A 50 -6.50 -1.23 7.01
N GLY A 51 -7.50 -0.36 7.20
CA GLY A 51 -7.41 1.08 6.87
C GLY A 51 -7.42 1.39 5.38
N ILE A 52 -7.76 0.43 4.52
CA ILE A 52 -7.81 0.58 3.06
C ILE A 52 -9.14 1.23 2.64
N ILE A 53 -10.25 0.79 3.24
CA ILE A 53 -11.57 1.40 3.09
C ILE A 53 -11.87 2.21 4.34
N SER A 54 -12.28 3.46 4.16
CA SER A 54 -12.73 4.31 5.28
C SER A 54 -14.17 3.94 5.65
N PRO A 55 -14.52 3.82 6.94
CA PRO A 55 -15.90 3.55 7.37
C PRO A 55 -16.84 4.71 7.01
N GLY A 56 -18.14 4.45 7.02
CA GLY A 56 -19.20 5.44 6.81
C GLY A 56 -20.59 4.81 6.74
N ASP A 57 -21.62 5.63 6.50
CA ASP A 57 -23.02 5.20 6.60
C ASP A 57 -23.43 4.12 5.58
N LYS A 58 -23.00 4.27 4.31
CA LYS A 58 -23.35 3.38 3.20
C LYS A 58 -22.16 3.10 2.30
N PHE A 59 -21.99 1.85 1.88
CA PHE A 59 -20.93 1.42 0.98
C PHE A 59 -21.30 1.62 -0.49
N ARG A 60 -22.58 1.46 -0.83
CA ARG A 60 -23.16 1.53 -2.18
C ARG A 60 -22.57 0.48 -3.13
N PRO A 61 -22.73 -0.82 -2.84
CA PRO A 61 -22.00 -1.89 -3.52
C PRO A 61 -22.20 -1.94 -5.04
N ARG A 62 -23.39 -1.57 -5.54
CA ARG A 62 -23.77 -1.65 -6.96
C ARG A 62 -23.48 -0.38 -7.75
N GLU A 63 -23.00 0.69 -7.13
CA GLU A 63 -22.60 1.88 -7.88
C GLU A 63 -21.26 1.64 -8.58
N PRO A 64 -21.00 2.30 -9.72
CA PRO A 64 -19.68 2.28 -10.36
C PRO A 64 -18.60 2.77 -9.40
N VAL A 65 -17.44 2.10 -9.39
CA VAL A 65 -16.27 2.61 -8.67
C VAL A 65 -15.62 3.74 -9.48
N THR A 66 -15.24 4.83 -8.81
CA THR A 66 -14.48 5.91 -9.45
C THR A 66 -13.00 5.56 -9.59
N ARG A 67 -12.32 6.16 -10.57
CA ARG A 67 -10.87 6.03 -10.75
C ARG A 67 -10.09 6.43 -9.50
N ALA A 68 -10.47 7.54 -8.86
CA ALA A 68 -9.84 8.01 -7.63
C ALA A 68 -10.02 7.04 -6.46
N ASP A 69 -11.24 6.53 -6.24
CA ASP A 69 -11.52 5.57 -5.17
C ASP A 69 -10.71 4.29 -5.35
N PHE A 70 -10.70 3.75 -6.57
CA PHE A 70 -9.96 2.53 -6.86
C PHE A 70 -8.45 2.69 -6.67
N ILE A 71 -7.87 3.79 -7.13
CA ILE A 71 -6.43 4.05 -6.97
C ILE A 71 -6.05 4.24 -5.50
N LYS A 72 -6.86 4.94 -4.70
CA LYS A 72 -6.63 5.01 -3.24
C LYS A 72 -6.60 3.62 -2.63
N MET A 73 -7.61 2.79 -2.90
CA MET A 73 -7.67 1.42 -2.37
C MET A 73 -6.47 0.59 -2.82
N LEU A 74 -6.09 0.68 -4.10
CA LEU A 74 -4.99 -0.09 -4.67
C LEU A 74 -3.63 0.31 -4.09
N VAL A 75 -3.35 1.60 -3.96
CA VAL A 75 -2.09 2.10 -3.37
C VAL A 75 -1.96 1.65 -1.92
N LEU A 76 -3.04 1.71 -1.14
CA LEU A 76 -3.04 1.26 0.25
C LEU A 76 -2.88 -0.27 0.35
N ALA A 77 -3.61 -1.03 -0.47
CA ALA A 77 -3.54 -2.49 -0.47
C ALA A 77 -2.16 -3.03 -0.89
N THR A 78 -1.54 -2.39 -1.88
CA THR A 78 -0.20 -2.76 -2.37
C THR A 78 0.93 -2.17 -1.52
N GLY A 79 0.64 -1.19 -0.67
CA GLY A 79 1.62 -0.55 0.20
C GLY A 79 2.73 0.16 -0.59
N LEU A 80 2.39 0.69 -1.77
CA LEU A 80 3.35 1.43 -2.59
C LEU A 80 3.95 2.59 -1.78
N PRO A 81 5.29 2.74 -1.76
CA PRO A 81 5.91 3.86 -1.09
C PRO A 81 5.36 5.18 -1.64
N GLN A 82 4.89 6.04 -0.75
CA GLN A 82 4.31 7.32 -1.12
C GLN A 82 5.32 8.14 -1.92
N ALA A 83 4.90 8.60 -3.10
CA ALA A 83 5.67 9.47 -3.95
C ALA A 83 4.73 10.58 -4.44
N VAL A 84 5.09 11.84 -4.19
CA VAL A 84 4.31 13.01 -4.59
C VAL A 84 5.16 13.91 -5.48
N SER A 85 4.59 14.41 -6.57
CA SER A 85 5.28 15.26 -7.54
C SER A 85 4.75 16.69 -7.50
N TYR A 86 5.65 17.66 -7.62
CA TYR A 86 5.32 19.06 -7.86
C TYR A 86 6.12 19.59 -9.08
N PRO A 87 5.45 20.15 -10.11
CA PRO A 87 4.00 20.34 -10.24
C PRO A 87 3.22 19.00 -10.36
N PRO A 88 1.89 19.00 -10.13
CA PRO A 88 1.05 17.80 -10.29
C PRO A 88 1.21 17.15 -11.66
N THR A 89 1.17 15.82 -11.69
CA THR A 89 1.34 15.04 -12.94
C THR A 89 0.15 15.23 -13.89
N PHE A 90 -1.07 15.39 -13.34
CA PHE A 90 -2.30 15.54 -14.12
C PHE A 90 -2.97 16.89 -13.88
N SER A 91 -3.48 17.50 -14.94
CA SER A 91 -4.08 18.85 -14.89
C SER A 91 -5.37 18.95 -14.05
N ASP A 92 -6.05 17.82 -13.82
CA ASP A 92 -7.29 17.70 -13.06
C ASP A 92 -7.09 17.12 -11.63
N VAL A 93 -5.84 17.02 -11.17
CA VAL A 93 -5.48 16.49 -9.85
C VAL A 93 -4.71 17.56 -9.08
N ARG A 94 -5.44 18.40 -8.35
CA ARG A 94 -4.88 19.48 -7.53
C ARG A 94 -4.48 18.98 -6.15
N GLN A 95 -3.54 19.67 -5.50
CA GLN A 95 -2.98 19.25 -4.21
C GLN A 95 -4.02 19.14 -3.10
N GLU A 96 -5.08 19.94 -3.18
CA GLU A 96 -6.15 19.99 -2.17
C GLU A 96 -7.11 18.81 -2.30
N HIS A 97 -7.07 18.06 -3.41
CA HIS A 97 -7.91 16.89 -3.59
C HIS A 97 -7.47 15.75 -2.67
N TRP A 98 -8.43 15.11 -1.99
CA TRP A 98 -8.15 13.98 -1.09
C TRP A 98 -7.41 12.81 -1.76
N PHE A 99 -7.57 12.67 -3.08
CA PHE A 99 -6.93 11.63 -3.88
C PHE A 99 -5.53 12.00 -4.39
N TYR A 100 -5.09 13.24 -4.24
CA TYR A 100 -3.85 13.76 -4.83
C TYR A 100 -2.64 12.85 -4.56
N LYS A 101 -2.34 12.59 -3.28
CA LYS A 101 -1.18 11.77 -2.90
C LYS A 101 -1.22 10.34 -3.46
N TYR A 102 -2.41 9.75 -3.58
CA TYR A 102 -2.59 8.39 -4.08
C TYR A 102 -2.41 8.35 -5.60
N VAL A 103 -2.95 9.33 -6.29
CA VAL A 103 -2.84 9.45 -7.76
C VAL A 103 -1.39 9.74 -8.16
N GLU A 104 -0.72 10.68 -7.50
CA GLU A 104 0.70 10.94 -7.76
C GLU A 104 1.58 9.72 -7.45
N THR A 105 1.31 9.01 -6.35
CA THR A 105 2.03 7.76 -6.03
C THR A 105 1.83 6.72 -7.11
N ALA A 106 0.59 6.51 -7.56
CA ALA A 106 0.28 5.56 -8.62
C ALA A 106 0.95 5.94 -9.96
N ALA A 107 0.99 7.23 -10.28
CA ALA A 107 1.65 7.73 -11.50
C ALA A 107 3.16 7.51 -11.45
N TYR A 108 3.80 7.86 -10.33
CA TYR A 108 5.23 7.66 -10.11
C TYR A 108 5.65 6.20 -10.27
N HIS A 109 4.84 5.26 -9.76
CA HIS A 109 5.11 3.82 -9.90
C HIS A 109 4.67 3.22 -11.24
N GLY A 110 4.21 4.05 -12.19
CA GLY A 110 3.82 3.59 -13.54
C GLY A 110 2.49 2.83 -13.60
N VAL A 111 1.67 2.90 -12.55
CA VAL A 111 0.34 2.25 -12.48
C VAL A 111 -0.64 2.93 -13.43
N ILE A 112 -0.54 4.26 -13.53
CA ILE A 112 -1.42 5.12 -14.33
C ILE A 112 -0.60 6.08 -15.18
N LYS A 113 -1.13 6.44 -16.37
CA LYS A 113 -0.47 7.36 -17.31
C LYS A 113 -1.34 8.56 -17.72
N GLY A 114 -2.61 8.61 -17.31
CA GLY A 114 -3.57 9.62 -17.77
C GLY A 114 -4.03 9.40 -19.21
N ASP A 115 -4.82 10.33 -19.73
CA ASP A 115 -5.24 10.38 -21.13
C ASP A 115 -4.33 11.26 -22.00
N ALA A 116 -4.61 11.32 -23.30
CA ALA A 116 -3.84 12.12 -24.26
C ALA A 116 -3.88 13.63 -23.99
N SER A 117 -4.79 14.12 -23.15
CA SER A 117 -4.89 15.51 -22.72
C SER A 117 -4.22 15.77 -21.37
N GLY A 118 -3.48 14.78 -20.83
CA GLY A 118 -2.80 14.91 -19.53
C GLY A 118 -3.78 14.96 -18.35
N LYS A 119 -4.94 14.32 -18.46
CA LYS A 119 -5.94 14.21 -17.38
C LYS A 119 -6.00 12.80 -16.82
N PHE A 120 -6.26 12.70 -15.52
CA PHE A 120 -6.49 11.43 -14.82
C PHE A 120 -7.96 10.98 -14.88
N ARG A 121 -8.89 11.95 -14.91
CA ARG A 121 -10.35 11.79 -14.88
C ARG A 121 -10.84 11.10 -13.59
N PRO A 122 -10.61 11.69 -12.40
CA PRO A 122 -10.76 11.01 -11.11
C PRO A 122 -12.16 10.48 -10.82
N PHE A 123 -13.20 11.11 -11.34
CA PHE A 123 -14.60 10.78 -11.05
C PHE A 123 -15.24 9.83 -12.06
N ASP A 124 -14.51 9.47 -13.12
CA ASP A 124 -15.01 8.55 -14.11
C ASP A 124 -15.03 7.12 -13.57
N GLY A 125 -15.93 6.31 -14.10
CA GLY A 125 -15.96 4.87 -13.85
C GLY A 125 -14.73 4.16 -14.43
N LEU A 126 -14.41 3.00 -13.87
CA LEU A 126 -13.41 2.08 -14.42
C LEU A 126 -14.08 0.88 -15.07
N THR A 127 -13.53 0.41 -16.18
CA THR A 127 -13.89 -0.92 -16.69
C THR A 127 -13.14 -2.02 -15.94
N ARG A 128 -13.65 -3.25 -16.00
CA ARG A 128 -13.03 -4.40 -15.34
C ARG A 128 -11.64 -4.73 -15.90
N GLU A 129 -11.40 -4.54 -17.19
CA GLU A 129 -10.08 -4.71 -17.79
C GLU A 129 -9.08 -3.61 -17.37
N GLN A 130 -9.54 -2.37 -17.20
CA GLN A 130 -8.71 -1.29 -16.67
C GLN A 130 -8.30 -1.56 -15.22
N MET A 131 -9.24 -2.07 -14.41
CA MET A 131 -8.98 -2.50 -13.04
C MET A 131 -7.89 -3.58 -12.99
N ALA A 132 -7.98 -4.59 -13.85
CA ALA A 132 -6.99 -5.66 -13.98
C ALA A 132 -5.59 -5.13 -14.30
N SER A 133 -5.51 -4.28 -15.32
CA SER A 133 -4.26 -3.65 -15.73
C SER A 133 -3.62 -2.82 -14.65
N MET A 134 -4.40 -2.05 -13.89
CA MET A 134 -3.89 -1.27 -12.77
C MET A 134 -3.33 -2.17 -11.66
N VAL A 135 -4.03 -3.26 -11.32
CA VAL A 135 -3.54 -4.23 -10.31
C VAL A 135 -2.20 -4.83 -10.73
N VAL A 136 -2.10 -5.34 -11.95
CA VAL A 136 -0.88 -5.98 -12.46
C VAL A 136 0.30 -5.00 -12.46
N ARG A 137 0.08 -3.77 -12.93
CA ARG A 137 1.13 -2.73 -12.95
C ARG A 137 1.56 -2.33 -11.54
N ALA A 138 0.62 -2.18 -10.61
CA ALA A 138 0.94 -1.85 -9.22
C ALA A 138 1.78 -2.92 -8.53
N LEU A 139 1.57 -4.19 -8.89
CA LEU A 139 2.35 -5.31 -8.37
C LEU A 139 3.68 -5.53 -9.10
N LYS A 140 3.92 -4.82 -10.23
CA LYS A 140 5.05 -5.05 -11.13
C LYS A 140 5.23 -6.54 -11.47
N ASP A 141 4.11 -7.25 -11.58
CA ASP A 141 4.14 -8.67 -11.89
C ASP A 141 4.35 -8.82 -13.40
N GLU A 142 5.52 -9.34 -13.79
CA GLU A 142 5.92 -9.57 -15.18
C GLU A 142 5.74 -11.03 -15.60
N THR A 143 5.19 -11.89 -14.74
CA THR A 143 5.05 -13.32 -15.06
C THR A 143 4.20 -13.55 -16.29
N GLU A 144 4.68 -14.35 -17.22
CA GLU A 144 3.91 -14.62 -18.44
C GLU A 144 2.65 -15.43 -18.12
N ALA A 145 1.52 -14.96 -18.66
CA ALA A 145 0.23 -15.61 -18.52
C ALA A 145 -0.35 -15.85 -19.91
N GLY A 146 -0.49 -17.13 -20.28
CA GLY A 146 -1.01 -17.52 -21.58
C GLY A 146 -2.46 -17.09 -21.80
N SER A 147 -2.85 -16.93 -23.06
CA SER A 147 -4.23 -16.63 -23.47
C SER A 147 -5.26 -17.68 -23.03
N SER A 148 -4.81 -18.89 -22.67
CA SER A 148 -5.65 -19.95 -22.09
C SER A 148 -6.40 -19.51 -20.82
N PHE A 149 -5.85 -18.58 -20.05
CA PHE A 149 -6.53 -18.01 -18.87
C PHE A 149 -7.77 -17.19 -19.24
N LEU A 150 -7.85 -16.66 -20.47
CA LEU A 150 -9.02 -15.94 -20.97
C LEU A 150 -10.00 -16.88 -21.68
N ALA A 151 -9.51 -17.96 -22.30
CA ALA A 151 -10.32 -18.90 -23.07
C ALA A 151 -11.41 -19.63 -22.24
N LYS A 152 -11.26 -19.70 -20.91
CA LYS A 152 -12.28 -20.26 -20.01
C LYS A 152 -13.51 -19.37 -19.85
N PHE A 153 -13.45 -18.11 -20.27
CA PHE A 153 -14.57 -17.17 -20.18
C PHE A 153 -15.24 -17.01 -21.54
N LYS A 154 -16.58 -17.00 -21.53
CA LYS A 154 -17.42 -16.89 -22.73
C LYS A 154 -17.17 -15.60 -23.50
N ASP A 155 -16.75 -14.55 -22.80
CA ASP A 155 -16.44 -13.22 -23.32
C ASP A 155 -14.93 -12.89 -23.24
N GLY A 156 -14.06 -13.89 -23.06
CA GLY A 156 -12.61 -13.68 -22.99
C GLY A 156 -12.02 -13.04 -24.25
N THR A 157 -12.67 -13.20 -25.40
CA THR A 157 -12.31 -12.55 -26.67
C THR A 157 -12.64 -11.06 -26.71
N GLN A 158 -13.52 -10.57 -25.82
CA GLN A 158 -13.90 -9.15 -25.72
C GLN A 158 -12.87 -8.32 -24.93
N VAL A 159 -11.87 -8.96 -24.32
CA VAL A 159 -10.76 -8.24 -23.68
C VAL A 159 -9.98 -7.46 -24.74
N SER A 160 -9.85 -6.16 -24.53
CA SER A 160 -9.13 -5.27 -25.45
C SER A 160 -7.69 -5.74 -25.64
N ALA A 161 -7.16 -5.62 -26.87
CA ALA A 161 -5.82 -6.11 -27.20
C ALA A 161 -4.72 -5.59 -26.26
N TRP A 162 -4.81 -4.32 -25.84
CA TRP A 162 -3.88 -3.67 -24.91
C TRP A 162 -3.95 -4.24 -23.48
N ALA A 163 -5.07 -4.84 -23.10
CA ALA A 163 -5.33 -5.36 -21.76
C ALA A 163 -5.15 -6.89 -21.65
N LYS A 164 -5.03 -7.61 -22.78
CA LYS A 164 -5.06 -9.09 -22.80
C LYS A 164 -4.06 -9.72 -21.84
N GLN A 165 -2.80 -9.29 -21.88
CA GLN A 165 -1.75 -9.88 -21.04
C GLN A 165 -2.00 -9.57 -19.56
N ASP A 166 -2.34 -8.32 -19.25
CA ASP A 166 -2.65 -7.87 -17.89
C ASP A 166 -3.87 -8.61 -17.31
N VAL A 167 -4.96 -8.73 -18.07
CA VAL A 167 -6.18 -9.43 -17.62
C VAL A 167 -5.90 -10.92 -17.47
N ALA A 168 -5.19 -11.55 -18.41
CA ALA A 168 -4.81 -12.96 -18.31
C ALA A 168 -3.98 -13.21 -17.03
N ARG A 169 -3.03 -12.32 -16.72
CA ARG A 169 -2.21 -12.39 -15.51
C ARG A 169 -3.03 -12.18 -14.24
N ALA A 170 -3.90 -11.18 -14.20
CA ALA A 170 -4.78 -10.92 -13.07
C ALA A 170 -5.70 -12.13 -12.78
N VAL A 171 -6.20 -12.79 -13.81
CA VAL A 171 -6.97 -14.03 -13.71
C VAL A 171 -6.11 -15.20 -13.22
N ALA A 172 -4.92 -15.39 -13.80
CA ALA A 172 -4.01 -16.48 -13.46
C ALA A 172 -3.62 -16.46 -11.98
N LYS A 173 -3.39 -15.26 -11.43
CA LYS A 173 -3.03 -15.05 -10.01
C LYS A 173 -4.24 -15.08 -9.08
N GLY A 174 -5.45 -15.05 -9.64
CA GLY A 174 -6.71 -15.00 -8.90
C GLY A 174 -6.96 -13.65 -8.23
N PHE A 175 -6.44 -12.55 -8.79
CA PHE A 175 -6.82 -11.19 -8.36
C PHE A 175 -8.18 -10.79 -8.92
N ILE A 176 -8.52 -11.29 -10.10
CA ILE A 176 -9.82 -11.10 -10.74
C ILE A 176 -10.42 -12.46 -11.08
N SER A 177 -11.70 -12.63 -10.75
CA SER A 177 -12.52 -13.75 -11.17
C SER A 177 -13.65 -13.28 -12.10
N GLY A 178 -14.13 -14.18 -12.93
CA GLY A 178 -15.40 -14.01 -13.63
C GLY A 178 -16.59 -14.39 -12.76
N THR A 179 -17.78 -14.28 -13.32
CA THR A 179 -19.02 -14.73 -12.69
C THR A 179 -19.15 -16.26 -12.75
N ASP A 180 -20.05 -16.81 -11.94
CA ASP A 180 -20.39 -18.25 -11.95
C ASP A 180 -20.94 -18.71 -13.32
N GLN A 181 -21.44 -17.76 -14.12
CA GLN A 181 -21.91 -18.02 -15.48
C GLN A 181 -20.79 -18.04 -16.52
N GLY A 182 -19.54 -17.80 -16.11
CA GLY A 182 -18.35 -17.84 -16.95
C GLY A 182 -18.08 -16.55 -17.73
N PHE A 183 -18.46 -15.38 -17.21
CA PHE A 183 -18.23 -14.08 -17.86
C PHE A 183 -17.25 -13.20 -17.08
N LEU A 184 -16.39 -12.47 -17.79
CA LEU A 184 -15.49 -11.45 -17.25
C LEU A 184 -16.08 -10.05 -17.29
N PHE A 185 -16.96 -9.75 -18.25
CA PHE A 185 -17.46 -8.42 -18.59
C PHE A 185 -16.35 -7.35 -18.69
N PRO A 186 -15.30 -7.59 -19.51
CA PRO A 186 -14.06 -6.80 -19.45
C PRO A 186 -14.27 -5.31 -19.73
N THR A 187 -15.20 -4.97 -20.62
CA THR A 187 -15.49 -3.60 -21.06
C THR A 187 -16.60 -2.93 -20.25
N GLN A 188 -17.30 -3.66 -19.36
CA GLN A 188 -18.34 -3.07 -18.52
C GLN A 188 -17.72 -2.32 -17.33
N ALA A 189 -18.45 -1.31 -16.85
CA ALA A 189 -18.08 -0.57 -15.64
C ALA A 189 -18.04 -1.51 -14.43
N ALA A 190 -16.95 -1.46 -13.68
CA ALA A 190 -16.79 -2.19 -12.43
C ALA A 190 -17.57 -1.49 -11.31
N THR A 191 -18.30 -2.27 -10.53
CA THR A 191 -19.02 -1.80 -9.35
C THR A 191 -18.12 -1.78 -8.11
N ARG A 192 -18.51 -1.02 -7.09
CA ARG A 192 -17.74 -0.85 -5.85
C ARG A 192 -17.51 -2.16 -5.10
N ASP A 193 -18.48 -3.09 -5.11
CA ASP A 193 -18.32 -4.44 -4.55
C ASP A 193 -17.27 -5.27 -5.29
N GLN A 194 -17.29 -5.24 -6.63
CA GLN A 194 -16.31 -5.92 -7.47
C GLN A 194 -14.90 -5.35 -7.24
N ALA A 195 -14.79 -4.02 -7.15
CA ALA A 195 -13.53 -3.36 -6.84
C ALA A 195 -13.00 -3.76 -5.46
N ALA A 196 -13.83 -3.73 -4.42
CA ALA A 196 -13.43 -4.15 -3.07
C ALA A 196 -12.99 -5.61 -3.03
N ALA A 197 -13.68 -6.51 -3.76
CA ALA A 197 -13.26 -7.90 -3.82
C ALA A 197 -11.89 -8.08 -4.46
N VAL A 198 -11.61 -7.40 -5.56
CA VAL A 198 -10.28 -7.43 -6.22
C VAL A 198 -9.20 -6.88 -5.29
N ILE A 199 -9.46 -5.75 -4.63
CA ILE A 199 -8.54 -5.15 -3.68
C ILE A 199 -8.26 -6.08 -2.50
N TRP A 200 -9.28 -6.77 -1.99
CA TRP A 200 -9.12 -7.75 -0.92
C TRP A 200 -8.26 -8.93 -1.36
N GLU A 201 -8.44 -9.47 -2.57
CA GLU A 201 -7.55 -10.53 -3.09
C GLU A 201 -6.10 -10.07 -3.17
N VAL A 202 -5.86 -8.84 -3.66
CA VAL A 202 -4.52 -8.24 -3.74
C VAL A 202 -3.89 -8.11 -2.35
N TRP A 203 -4.61 -7.50 -1.41
CA TRP A 203 -4.14 -7.27 -0.04
C TRP A 203 -3.88 -8.59 0.69
N LYS A 204 -4.81 -9.55 0.60
CA LYS A 204 -4.71 -10.84 1.27
C LYS A 204 -3.53 -11.65 0.75
N LYS A 205 -3.38 -11.76 -0.57
CA LYS A 205 -2.28 -12.51 -1.20
C LYS A 205 -0.93 -11.87 -0.89
N ARG A 206 -0.83 -10.54 -0.87
CA ARG A 206 0.39 -9.85 -0.45
C ARG A 206 0.76 -10.18 0.99
N GLY A 207 -0.20 -10.11 1.92
CA GLY A 207 0.03 -10.48 3.32
C GLY A 207 0.41 -11.96 3.50
N SER A 208 -0.09 -12.86 2.65
CA SER A 208 0.31 -14.27 2.66
C SER A 208 1.72 -14.51 2.09
N GLN A 209 2.23 -13.65 1.20
CA GLN A 209 3.62 -13.71 0.74
C GLN A 209 4.61 -13.22 1.82
N GLU A 210 4.13 -12.45 2.80
CA GLU A 210 4.90 -12.00 3.96
C GLU A 210 4.83 -13.01 5.14
N GLN A 211 4.00 -14.07 5.01
CA GLN A 211 3.68 -15.08 6.05
C GLN A 211 4.27 -16.47 5.82
N THR A 212 5.22 -16.66 4.90
CA THR A 212 6.24 -17.68 5.20
C THR A 212 6.90 -17.23 6.49
N PRO A 213 7.06 -18.07 7.53
CA PRO A 213 7.94 -17.74 8.64
C PRO A 213 9.27 -17.34 8.03
N VAL A 214 9.55 -16.04 8.02
CA VAL A 214 10.92 -15.59 7.97
C VAL A 214 11.42 -16.13 9.29
N GLU A 215 12.08 -17.28 9.25
CA GLU A 215 13.03 -17.65 10.30
C GLU A 215 13.73 -16.34 10.65
N PRO A 216 13.65 -15.88 11.92
CA PRO A 216 14.12 -14.55 12.30
C PRO A 216 15.46 -14.38 11.60
N PRO A 217 15.62 -13.35 10.72
CA PRO A 217 16.70 -13.35 9.75
C PRO A 217 17.93 -13.74 10.52
N GLY A 218 18.49 -14.92 10.21
CA GLY A 218 19.71 -15.37 10.85
C GLY A 218 20.61 -14.16 10.81
N THR A 219 21.13 -13.75 11.96
CA THR A 219 21.91 -12.51 12.04
C THR A 219 23.15 -12.74 11.19
N ASP A 220 23.02 -12.42 9.92
CA ASP A 220 24.04 -12.61 8.92
C ASP A 220 25.04 -11.51 9.22
N THR A 221 26.03 -11.88 10.03
CA THR A 221 27.07 -10.97 10.45
C THR A 221 28.07 -10.89 9.29
N PHE A 222 28.05 -9.79 8.56
CA PHE A 222 29.02 -9.51 7.52
C PHE A 222 30.18 -8.71 8.11
N SER A 223 31.39 -8.98 7.64
CA SER A 223 32.54 -8.10 7.90
C SER A 223 32.77 -7.22 6.67
N ALA A 224 32.91 -5.92 6.88
CA ALA A 224 33.29 -4.97 5.86
C ALA A 224 34.56 -4.25 6.27
N THR A 225 35.46 -4.03 5.30
CA THR A 225 36.59 -3.11 5.49
C THR A 225 36.13 -1.73 5.08
N VAL A 226 36.40 -0.75 5.93
CA VAL A 226 36.09 0.66 5.71
C VAL A 226 37.37 1.36 5.27
N LYS A 227 37.38 1.92 4.06
CA LYS A 227 38.51 2.72 3.56
C LYS A 227 38.04 4.12 3.23
N THR A 228 38.61 5.12 3.92
CA THR A 228 38.41 6.52 3.58
C THR A 228 39.20 6.85 2.32
N THR A 229 38.51 7.30 1.27
CA THR A 229 39.13 7.71 0.00
C THR A 229 39.25 9.22 -0.09
N SER A 230 38.37 9.97 0.61
CA SER A 230 38.43 11.42 0.73
C SER A 230 37.80 11.89 2.05
N LEU A 231 37.86 13.19 2.34
CA LEU A 231 37.19 13.81 3.49
C LEU A 231 35.66 13.64 3.49
N THR A 232 35.07 13.29 2.35
CA THR A 232 33.63 13.14 2.18
C THR A 232 33.23 11.78 1.62
N THR A 233 34.19 10.88 1.38
CA THR A 233 33.93 9.61 0.71
C THR A 233 34.64 8.46 1.42
N VAL A 234 33.85 7.46 1.77
CA VAL A 234 34.30 6.20 2.35
C VAL A 234 33.79 5.06 1.46
N VAL A 235 34.66 4.09 1.20
CA VAL A 235 34.33 2.87 0.48
C VAL A 235 34.20 1.74 1.49
N LEU A 236 33.09 0.99 1.39
CA LEU A 236 32.85 -0.22 2.15
C LEU A 236 33.10 -1.43 1.26
N THR A 237 34.00 -2.31 1.65
CA THR A 237 34.29 -3.56 0.94
C THR A 237 33.85 -4.74 1.79
N PHE A 238 32.84 -5.47 1.35
CA PHE A 238 32.32 -6.64 2.04
C PHE A 238 33.12 -7.90 1.67
N ASN A 239 33.28 -8.81 2.63
CA ASN A 239 34.00 -10.07 2.44
C ASN A 239 33.24 -11.14 1.62
N ARG A 240 32.01 -10.84 1.18
CA ARG A 240 31.17 -11.67 0.32
C ARG A 240 30.16 -10.81 -0.44
N SER A 241 29.57 -11.36 -1.50
CA SER A 241 28.52 -10.69 -2.28
C SER A 241 27.30 -10.36 -1.40
N VAL A 242 26.79 -9.13 -1.52
CA VAL A 242 25.59 -8.66 -0.82
C VAL A 242 24.47 -8.47 -1.84
N ASN A 243 23.25 -8.91 -1.51
CA ASN A 243 22.10 -8.77 -2.39
C ASN A 243 21.64 -7.30 -2.42
N THR A 244 21.90 -6.60 -3.52
CA THR A 244 21.84 -5.13 -3.63
C THR A 244 20.42 -4.55 -3.54
N VAL A 245 19.38 -5.38 -3.74
CA VAL A 245 17.96 -4.95 -3.62
C VAL A 245 17.55 -4.72 -2.17
N SER A 246 18.09 -5.49 -1.23
CA SER A 246 17.84 -5.33 0.21
C SER A 246 18.63 -4.15 0.79
N ALA A 247 19.82 -3.91 0.24
CA ALA A 247 20.75 -2.87 0.66
C ALA A 247 20.28 -1.44 0.26
N ALA A 248 19.64 -1.29 -0.90
CA ALA A 248 19.17 0.01 -1.40
C ALA A 248 17.85 0.48 -0.76
N ARG A 249 17.09 -0.41 -0.11
CA ARG A 249 15.77 -0.08 0.47
C ARG A 249 15.83 0.45 1.90
N THR A 250 16.91 0.17 2.62
CA THR A 250 17.14 0.72 3.96
C THR A 250 18.15 1.85 3.84
N ASN A 251 17.67 3.06 3.57
CA ASN A 251 18.45 4.31 3.57
C ASN A 251 19.01 4.69 4.95
N ARG A 252 19.38 3.71 5.78
CA ARG A 252 19.90 3.86 7.14
C ARG A 252 20.84 2.71 7.44
N TYR A 253 22.14 2.91 7.20
CA TYR A 253 23.16 2.10 7.83
C TYR A 253 23.58 2.78 9.12
N ARG A 254 23.32 2.14 10.26
CA ARG A 254 23.82 2.58 11.55
C ARG A 254 25.14 1.87 11.83
N LEU A 255 26.26 2.56 11.62
CA LEU A 255 27.54 2.09 12.14
C LEU A 255 27.60 2.47 13.63
N VAL A 256 27.69 1.47 14.50
CA VAL A 256 27.91 1.67 15.94
C VAL A 256 29.33 1.19 16.24
N PRO A 257 30.33 2.09 16.34
CA PRO A 257 31.62 1.70 16.88
C PRO A 257 31.51 1.47 18.39
N ALA A 258 32.29 0.54 18.91
CA ALA A 258 32.33 0.19 20.34
C ALA A 258 32.75 1.36 21.27
N THR A 259 33.15 2.51 20.72
CA THR A 259 33.52 3.71 21.49
C THR A 259 33.09 4.99 20.76
N GLY A 260 31.80 5.34 20.85
CA GLY A 260 31.38 6.73 21.07
C GLY A 260 31.63 7.82 20.01
N LEU A 261 31.53 7.55 18.71
CA LEU A 261 31.37 8.62 17.71
C LEU A 261 30.27 8.26 16.70
N GLN A 262 29.26 9.13 16.54
CA GLN A 262 28.22 9.00 15.52
C GLN A 262 28.50 10.00 14.39
N VAL A 263 28.47 9.53 13.13
CA VAL A 263 28.51 10.36 11.93
C VAL A 263 27.37 9.91 11.02
N GLU A 264 26.44 10.83 10.72
CA GLU A 264 25.41 10.65 9.70
C GLU A 264 25.96 11.12 8.34
N ILE A 265 25.78 10.31 7.28
CA ILE A 265 26.18 10.66 5.92
C ILE A 265 24.91 10.91 5.08
N PRO A 266 24.73 12.11 4.49
CA PRO A 266 23.63 12.37 3.56
C PRO A 266 23.83 11.69 2.20
N ILE A 267 22.70 11.31 1.58
CA ILE A 267 22.55 10.33 0.46
C ILE A 267 23.14 10.74 -0.90
N GLU A 268 23.60 11.98 -1.09
CA GLU A 268 23.97 12.46 -2.43
C GLU A 268 25.32 11.94 -2.97
N ALA A 269 26.04 11.10 -2.22
CA ALA A 269 27.42 10.69 -2.57
C ALA A 269 27.63 9.18 -2.84
N VAL A 270 26.59 8.35 -2.90
CA VAL A 270 26.77 6.92 -3.21
C VAL A 270 26.70 6.70 -4.72
N GLN A 271 27.83 6.88 -5.42
CA GLN A 271 27.96 6.33 -6.77
C GLN A 271 28.25 4.83 -6.68
N VAL A 272 27.29 4.03 -7.13
CA VAL A 272 27.47 2.61 -7.37
C VAL A 272 28.35 2.47 -8.61
N ALA A 273 29.62 2.07 -8.44
CA ALA A 273 30.40 1.57 -9.55
C ALA A 273 29.83 0.19 -9.92
N THR A 274 29.23 0.08 -11.10
CA THR A 274 28.90 -1.20 -11.72
C THR A 274 30.16 -1.71 -12.44
N ASP A 275 30.65 -2.88 -12.06
CA ASP A 275 31.67 -3.56 -12.85
C ASP A 275 31.03 -4.07 -14.16
N GLY A 276 31.49 -3.51 -15.28
CA GLY A 276 31.08 -3.80 -16.65
C GLY A 276 31.33 -2.63 -17.58
#